data_AF-A0A426X2S7-F1
#
_entry.id   AF-A0A426X2S7-F1
#
_cell.length_a   1.000
_cell.length_b   1.000
_cell.length_c   1.000
_cell.angle_alpha   90.00
_cell.angle_beta   90.00
_cell.angle_gamma   90.00
#
_symmetry.space_group_name_H-M   'P 1'
#
loop_
_entity.id
_entity.type
_entity.pdbx_description
1 polymer ?
#
loop_
_entity_poly.entity_id
_entity_poly.type
_entity_poly.pdbx_seq_one_letter_code
_entity_poly.pdbx_strand_id
1 'polypeptide(L)'
;MSDLGHQDPDKEMKARWRGLKNSTKIWNDSSVAEEFERRLLHPQLARELYMLPSEVLLPRAAKEMVLELDALKSGGGPEAITKAEERASELEQKLGKTKQERDEAFQRLEASEKELIEVQSNLAEIQRLLKEARVRARKMNDELLQSMKALESARSELPKQAVDLYKESTGFKEGLKPMGRVTYEYGYRVALARFRALHPNSEVEEDPFTIHLEDDLVPMKRQ
;
A
#
# COMPACT_ATOMS: atom_id res chain seq x y z
N MET A 1 -12.36 5.21 -3.34
CA MET A 1 -13.14 4.55 -2.27
C MET A 1 -14.56 5.03 -2.42
N SER A 2 -15.40 4.24 -3.08
CA SER A 2 -16.83 4.51 -3.20
C SER A 2 -17.56 3.49 -2.36
N ASP A 3 -18.30 4.00 -1.40
CA ASP A 3 -19.09 3.31 -0.41
C ASP A 3 -20.28 2.61 -1.10
N LEU A 4 -20.21 1.28 -1.21
CA LEU A 4 -21.32 0.45 -1.69
C LEU A 4 -22.03 -0.10 -0.46
N GLY A 5 -23.07 0.62 -0.04
CA GLY A 5 -23.94 0.22 1.04
C GLY A 5 -24.50 -1.19 0.84
N HIS A 6 -24.49 -1.96 1.93
CA HIS A 6 -25.14 -3.27 2.05
C HIS A 6 -26.55 -3.24 1.44
N GLN A 7 -26.76 -4.02 0.39
CA GLN A 7 -28.10 -4.40 -0.05
C GLN A 7 -28.47 -5.73 0.59
N ASP A 8 -29.52 -5.66 1.38
CA ASP A 8 -30.22 -6.79 1.99
C ASP A 8 -30.78 -7.73 0.89
N PRO A 9 -30.40 -9.02 0.87
CA PRO A 9 -30.88 -9.98 -0.12
C PRO A 9 -32.36 -10.33 0.02
N ASP A 10 -33.01 -10.03 1.15
CA ASP A 10 -34.45 -10.23 1.36
C ASP A 10 -35.29 -8.98 1.07
N LYS A 11 -34.67 -7.92 0.55
CA LYS A 11 -35.39 -6.72 0.13
C LYS A 11 -36.14 -7.00 -1.17
N GLU A 12 -37.42 -7.35 -1.00
CA GLU A 12 -38.43 -7.47 -2.04
C GLU A 12 -38.14 -6.51 -3.20
N MET A 13 -37.76 -7.08 -4.36
CA MET A 13 -37.51 -6.32 -5.58
C MET A 13 -38.81 -5.61 -5.97
N LYS A 14 -38.98 -4.37 -5.49
CA LYS A 14 -40.03 -3.47 -5.95
C LYS A 14 -39.83 -3.20 -7.43
N ALA A 15 -40.45 -4.06 -8.22
CA ALA A 15 -40.84 -3.91 -9.59
C ALA A 15 -40.93 -2.42 -9.98
N ARG A 16 -39.92 -1.92 -10.69
CA ARG A 16 -39.99 -0.66 -11.46
C ARG A 16 -40.91 -0.86 -12.70
N TRP A 17 -42.01 -1.58 -12.55
CA TRP A 17 -42.89 -2.03 -13.65
C TRP A 17 -44.23 -1.28 -13.67
N ARG A 18 -44.33 -0.13 -12.98
CA ARG A 18 -45.55 0.69 -12.96
C ARG A 18 -45.97 1.23 -14.35
N GLY A 19 -45.16 1.01 -15.39
CA GLY A 19 -45.41 1.41 -16.77
C GLY A 19 -45.72 0.29 -17.76
N LEU A 20 -45.62 -1.01 -17.39
CA LEU A 20 -45.90 -2.11 -18.33
C LEU A 20 -47.41 -2.32 -18.46
N LYS A 21 -48.08 -1.44 -19.22
CA LYS A 21 -49.49 -1.62 -19.57
C LYS A 21 -49.64 -2.82 -20.50
N ASN A 22 -50.72 -3.58 -20.29
CA ASN A 22 -51.20 -4.76 -21.05
C ASN A 22 -51.44 -4.47 -22.54
N SER A 23 -50.42 -4.05 -23.29
CA SER A 23 -50.56 -3.84 -24.72
C SER A 23 -50.18 -5.13 -25.44
N THR A 24 -51.13 -5.68 -26.20
CA THR A 24 -50.98 -6.76 -27.17
C THR A 24 -49.94 -6.46 -28.27
N LYS A 25 -49.26 -5.31 -28.21
CA LYS A 25 -48.35 -4.79 -29.23
C LYS A 25 -46.99 -5.49 -29.30
N ILE A 26 -46.55 -6.20 -28.26
CA ILE A 26 -45.29 -6.97 -28.31
C ILE A 26 -45.37 -8.07 -29.39
N TRP A 27 -46.58 -8.51 -29.75
CA TRP A 27 -46.85 -9.58 -30.72
C TRP A 27 -46.99 -9.11 -32.18
N ASN A 28 -46.84 -7.80 -32.47
CA ASN A 28 -46.99 -7.28 -33.84
C ASN A 28 -45.66 -7.24 -34.62
N ASP A 29 -44.52 -7.54 -33.99
CA ASP A 29 -43.26 -7.68 -34.69
C ASP A 29 -43.20 -9.06 -35.36
N SER A 30 -43.38 -9.05 -36.68
CA SER A 30 -43.34 -10.23 -37.55
C SER A 30 -42.11 -11.13 -37.32
N SER A 31 -40.96 -10.56 -36.92
CA SER A 31 -39.75 -11.36 -36.69
C SER A 31 -39.75 -12.09 -35.35
N VAL A 32 -40.37 -11.52 -34.31
CA VAL A 32 -40.49 -12.17 -32.98
C VAL A 32 -41.54 -13.27 -33.04
N ALA A 33 -42.60 -13.08 -33.83
CA ALA A 33 -43.60 -14.11 -34.12
C ALA A 33 -43.02 -15.26 -34.95
N GLU A 34 -42.14 -14.98 -35.93
CA GLU A 34 -41.46 -16.03 -36.70
C GLU A 34 -40.45 -16.84 -35.88
N GLU A 35 -39.69 -16.20 -34.98
CA GLU A 35 -38.81 -16.94 -34.06
C GLU A 35 -39.60 -17.79 -33.06
N PHE A 36 -40.80 -17.35 -32.70
CA PHE A 36 -41.73 -18.06 -31.82
C PHE A 36 -42.36 -19.28 -32.51
N GLU A 37 -42.87 -19.12 -33.73
CA GLU A 37 -43.34 -20.22 -34.60
C GLU A 37 -42.23 -21.25 -34.88
N ARG A 38 -40.98 -20.80 -35.05
CA ARG A 38 -39.82 -21.70 -35.23
C ARG A 38 -39.37 -22.43 -33.97
N ARG A 39 -39.79 -21.99 -32.78
CA ARG A 39 -39.39 -22.57 -31.49
C ARG A 39 -40.44 -23.49 -30.85
N LEU A 40 -41.60 -23.72 -31.48
CA LEU A 40 -42.58 -24.75 -31.07
C LEU A 40 -42.87 -24.72 -29.55
N LEU A 41 -43.02 -23.52 -28.98
CA LEU A 41 -43.54 -23.39 -27.62
C LEU A 41 -45.01 -23.04 -27.71
N HIS A 42 -45.85 -23.82 -27.04
CA HIS A 42 -47.27 -23.53 -26.93
C HIS A 42 -47.43 -22.10 -26.37
N PRO A 43 -48.13 -21.17 -27.06
CA PRO A 43 -48.34 -19.79 -26.59
C PRO A 43 -48.84 -19.69 -25.15
N GLN A 44 -49.62 -20.68 -24.72
CA GLN A 44 -50.09 -20.86 -23.36
C GLN A 44 -48.94 -21.13 -22.37
N LEU A 45 -48.03 -22.05 -22.69
CA LEU A 45 -46.91 -22.42 -21.83
C LEU A 45 -45.91 -21.25 -21.65
N ALA A 46 -45.61 -20.51 -22.72
CA ALA A 46 -44.75 -19.33 -22.66
C ALA A 46 -45.32 -18.22 -21.76
N ARG A 47 -46.65 -18.06 -21.77
CA ARG A 47 -47.36 -17.09 -20.92
C ARG A 47 -47.42 -17.53 -19.46
N GLU A 48 -47.47 -18.84 -19.23
CA GLU A 48 -47.57 -19.43 -17.88
C GLU A 48 -46.22 -19.51 -17.18
N LEU A 49 -45.11 -19.71 -17.91
CA LEU A 49 -43.74 -19.62 -17.38
C LEU A 49 -43.45 -18.30 -16.67
N TYR A 50 -44.16 -17.22 -17.02
CA TYR A 50 -44.01 -15.89 -16.42
C TYR A 50 -44.98 -15.63 -15.24
N MET A 51 -46.01 -16.47 -15.05
CA MET A 51 -47.13 -16.21 -14.14
C MET A 51 -47.32 -17.26 -13.04
N LEU A 52 -46.77 -18.47 -13.16
CA LEU A 52 -47.01 -19.57 -12.23
C LEU A 52 -45.71 -20.11 -11.59
N PRO A 53 -45.75 -20.61 -10.34
CA PRO A 53 -44.60 -21.26 -9.69
C PRO A 53 -44.19 -22.58 -10.38
N SER A 54 -42.91 -22.94 -10.28
CA SER A 54 -42.29 -24.10 -10.95
C SER A 54 -42.96 -25.45 -10.62
N GLU A 55 -43.54 -25.58 -9.43
CA GLU A 55 -44.26 -26.76 -8.94
C GLU A 55 -45.53 -27.08 -9.76
N VAL A 56 -46.19 -26.06 -10.32
CA VAL A 56 -47.39 -26.19 -11.15
C VAL A 56 -47.03 -26.28 -12.65
N LEU A 57 -45.90 -25.70 -13.03
CA LEU A 57 -45.42 -25.66 -14.41
C LEU A 57 -44.87 -27.00 -14.90
N LEU A 58 -44.06 -27.70 -14.10
CA LEU A 58 -43.45 -28.96 -14.51
C LEU A 58 -44.47 -30.07 -14.84
N PRO A 59 -45.52 -30.31 -14.01
CA PRO A 59 -46.54 -31.30 -14.34
C PRO A 59 -47.37 -30.93 -15.58
N ARG A 60 -47.58 -29.62 -15.80
CA ARG A 60 -48.37 -29.12 -16.92
C ARG A 60 -47.60 -29.17 -18.24
N ALA A 61 -46.32 -28.79 -18.23
CA ALA A 61 -45.42 -28.97 -19.35
C ALA A 61 -45.26 -30.45 -19.71
N ALA A 62 -45.13 -31.34 -18.72
CA ALA A 62 -45.10 -32.78 -18.96
C ALA A 62 -46.41 -33.28 -19.60
N LYS A 63 -47.57 -32.77 -19.16
CA LYS A 63 -48.87 -33.14 -19.74
C LYS A 63 -49.04 -32.65 -21.17
N GLU A 64 -48.60 -31.43 -21.49
CA GLU A 64 -48.64 -30.91 -22.87
C GLU A 64 -47.67 -31.66 -23.79
N MET A 65 -46.46 -31.97 -23.33
CA MET A 65 -45.52 -32.82 -24.09
C MET A 65 -46.13 -34.20 -24.39
N VAL A 66 -46.82 -34.81 -23.43
CA VAL A 66 -47.53 -36.10 -23.65
C VAL A 66 -48.65 -35.96 -24.69
N LEU A 67 -49.42 -34.86 -24.65
CA LEU A 67 -50.49 -34.61 -25.63
C LEU A 67 -49.95 -34.35 -27.04
N GLU A 68 -48.81 -33.65 -27.18
CA GLU A 68 -48.14 -33.47 -28.46
C GLU A 68 -47.57 -34.78 -29.01
N LEU A 69 -47.00 -35.63 -28.14
CA LEU A 69 -46.53 -36.96 -28.52
C LEU A 69 -47.70 -37.85 -28.99
N ASP A 70 -48.85 -37.81 -28.31
CA ASP A 70 -50.05 -38.54 -28.72
C ASP A 70 -50.66 -37.98 -30.02
N ALA A 71 -50.62 -36.66 -30.23
CA ALA A 71 -51.07 -36.03 -31.46
C ALA A 71 -50.16 -36.40 -32.66
N LEU A 72 -48.84 -36.34 -32.49
CA LEU A 72 -47.85 -36.79 -33.48
C LEU A 72 -48.04 -38.27 -33.83
N LYS A 73 -48.39 -39.10 -32.84
CA LYS A 73 -48.69 -40.52 -33.02
C LYS A 73 -50.00 -40.77 -33.78
N SER A 74 -50.94 -39.82 -33.77
CA SER A 74 -52.25 -39.93 -34.43
C SER A 74 -52.31 -39.33 -35.85
N GLY A 75 -51.36 -38.45 -36.23
CA GLY A 75 -51.41 -37.72 -37.50
C GLY A 75 -50.09 -37.59 -38.28
N GLY A 76 -48.95 -37.99 -37.71
CA GLY A 76 -47.66 -37.95 -38.39
C GLY A 76 -47.39 -39.22 -39.19
N GLY A 77 -47.26 -39.11 -40.51
CA GLY A 77 -46.70 -40.19 -41.32
C GLY A 77 -45.29 -40.58 -40.83
N PRO A 78 -44.76 -41.75 -41.24
CA PRO A 78 -43.46 -42.25 -40.80
C PRO A 78 -42.29 -41.25 -40.96
N GLU A 79 -42.40 -40.28 -41.86
CA GLU A 79 -41.40 -39.23 -42.10
C GLU A 79 -41.31 -38.16 -40.99
N ALA A 80 -42.39 -37.91 -40.23
CA ALA A 80 -42.34 -36.99 -39.09
C ALA A 80 -41.64 -37.63 -37.88
N ILE A 81 -41.84 -38.95 -37.73
CA ILE A 81 -41.22 -39.76 -36.66
C ILE A 81 -39.70 -39.84 -36.87
N THR A 82 -39.24 -40.08 -38.10
CA THR A 82 -37.80 -40.15 -38.40
C THR A 82 -37.08 -38.81 -38.19
N LYS A 83 -37.71 -37.68 -38.55
CA LYS A 83 -37.15 -36.33 -38.28
C LYS A 83 -37.06 -36.03 -36.77
N ALA A 84 -38.03 -36.49 -35.98
CA ALA A 84 -38.01 -36.33 -34.53
C ALA A 84 -36.89 -37.18 -33.88
N GLU A 85 -36.68 -38.42 -34.34
CA GLU A 85 -35.60 -39.31 -33.86
C GLU A 85 -34.20 -38.76 -34.18
N GLU A 86 -34.00 -38.20 -35.38
CA GLU A 86 -32.73 -37.57 -35.75
C GLU A 86 -32.43 -36.37 -34.84
N ARG A 87 -33.43 -35.53 -34.56
CA ARG A 87 -33.31 -34.40 -33.63
C ARG A 87 -33.04 -34.84 -32.19
N ALA A 88 -33.67 -35.91 -31.73
CA ALA A 88 -33.42 -36.47 -30.41
C ALA A 88 -31.96 -36.95 -30.28
N SER A 89 -31.43 -37.62 -31.31
CA SER A 89 -30.03 -38.07 -31.34
C SER A 89 -29.03 -36.91 -31.35
N GLU A 90 -29.31 -35.85 -32.11
CA GLU A 90 -28.50 -34.62 -32.13
C GLU A 90 -28.47 -33.93 -30.74
N LEU A 91 -29.63 -33.86 -30.07
CA LEU A 91 -29.75 -33.30 -28.74
C LEU A 91 -29.01 -34.16 -27.69
N GLU A 92 -29.12 -35.48 -27.77
CA GLU A 92 -28.40 -36.39 -26.86
C GLU A 92 -26.88 -36.24 -27.00
N GLN A 93 -26.38 -36.13 -28.23
CA GLN A 93 -24.95 -35.86 -28.49
C GLN A 93 -24.51 -34.52 -27.90
N LYS A 94 -25.30 -33.46 -28.09
CA LYS A 94 -25.03 -32.13 -27.52
C LYS A 94 -25.05 -32.15 -26.00
N LEU A 95 -25.97 -32.91 -25.41
CA LEU A 95 -26.09 -33.09 -23.97
C LEU A 95 -24.88 -33.85 -23.40
N GLY A 96 -24.35 -34.85 -24.12
CA GLY A 96 -23.10 -35.50 -23.79
C GLY A 96 -21.89 -34.55 -23.80
N LYS A 97 -21.76 -33.73 -24.85
CA LYS A 97 -20.69 -32.72 -24.96
C LYS A 97 -20.73 -31.69 -23.83
N THR A 98 -21.91 -31.12 -23.56
CA THR A 98 -22.08 -30.14 -22.47
C THR A 98 -21.82 -30.72 -21.08
N LYS A 99 -22.17 -32.01 -20.85
CA LYS A 99 -21.81 -32.70 -19.60
C LYS A 99 -20.30 -32.81 -19.43
N GLN A 100 -19.57 -33.21 -20.48
CA GLN A 100 -18.11 -33.30 -20.47
C GLN A 100 -17.48 -31.93 -20.22
N GLU A 101 -17.91 -30.89 -20.94
CA GLU A 101 -17.41 -29.52 -20.76
C GLU A 101 -17.65 -29.02 -19.33
N ARG A 102 -18.79 -29.36 -18.72
CA ARG A 102 -19.10 -29.01 -17.34
C ARG A 102 -18.18 -29.73 -16.35
N ASP A 103 -17.85 -31.00 -16.58
CA ASP A 103 -16.91 -31.74 -15.73
C ASP A 103 -15.48 -31.19 -15.84
N GLU A 104 -15.03 -30.82 -17.05
CA GLU A 104 -13.73 -30.17 -17.25
C GLU A 104 -13.68 -28.78 -16.59
N ALA A 105 -14.75 -27.99 -16.70
CA ALA A 105 -14.85 -26.69 -16.03
C ALA A 105 -14.80 -26.84 -14.51
N PHE A 106 -15.43 -27.88 -13.96
CA PHE A 106 -15.40 -28.17 -12.53
C PHE A 106 -13.98 -28.52 -12.05
N GLN A 107 -13.23 -29.32 -12.82
CA GLN A 107 -11.82 -29.62 -12.51
C GLN A 107 -10.94 -28.37 -12.55
N ARG A 108 -11.15 -27.48 -13.53
CA ARG A 108 -10.44 -26.19 -13.59
C ARG A 108 -10.76 -25.30 -12.39
N LEU A 109 -12.03 -25.27 -11.97
CA LEU A 109 -12.45 -24.53 -10.78
C LEU A 109 -11.75 -25.05 -9.53
N GLU A 110 -11.77 -26.38 -9.31
CA GLU A 110 -11.11 -27.01 -8.16
C GLU A 110 -9.59 -26.73 -8.14
N ALA A 111 -8.93 -26.76 -9.29
CA ALA A 111 -7.52 -26.39 -9.40
C ALA A 111 -7.29 -24.92 -9.02
N SER A 112 -8.12 -24.01 -9.54
CA SER A 112 -8.00 -22.58 -9.22
C SER A 112 -8.30 -22.27 -7.75
N GLU A 113 -9.20 -23.01 -7.10
CA GLU A 113 -9.47 -22.86 -5.67
C GLU A 113 -8.26 -23.27 -4.82
N LYS A 114 -7.55 -24.35 -5.19
CA LYS A 114 -6.31 -24.76 -4.53
C LYS A 114 -5.22 -23.69 -4.67
N GLU A 115 -5.03 -23.15 -5.87
CA GLU A 115 -4.09 -22.04 -6.11
C GLU A 115 -4.47 -20.78 -5.30
N LEU A 116 -5.75 -20.47 -5.21
CA LEU A 116 -6.23 -19.31 -4.44
C LEU A 116 -5.93 -19.47 -2.95
N ILE A 117 -6.13 -20.66 -2.37
CA ILE A 117 -5.76 -20.97 -0.98
C ILE A 117 -4.25 -20.80 -0.77
N GLU A 118 -3.43 -21.29 -1.71
CA GLU A 118 -1.98 -21.13 -1.64
C GLU A 118 -1.58 -19.64 -1.65
N VAL A 119 -2.10 -18.87 -2.61
CA VAL A 119 -1.85 -17.42 -2.72
C VAL A 119 -2.31 -16.67 -1.45
N GLN A 120 -3.45 -17.04 -0.89
CA GLN A 120 -3.94 -16.45 0.37
C GLN A 120 -2.99 -16.74 1.54
N SER A 121 -2.47 -17.97 1.65
CA SER A 121 -1.50 -18.32 2.69
C SER A 121 -0.17 -17.56 2.53
N ASN A 122 0.33 -17.46 1.29
CA ASN A 122 1.51 -16.68 0.95
C ASN A 122 1.33 -15.18 1.27
N LEU A 123 0.15 -14.62 0.97
CA LEU A 123 -0.16 -13.23 1.31
C LEU A 123 -0.14 -13.01 2.83
N ALA A 124 -0.71 -13.92 3.62
CA ALA A 124 -0.69 -13.84 5.07
C ALA A 124 0.75 -13.88 5.62
N GLU A 125 1.60 -14.74 5.04
CA GLU A 125 3.01 -14.84 5.42
C GLU A 125 3.81 -13.57 5.07
N ILE A 126 3.63 -13.03 3.86
CA ILE A 126 4.26 -11.76 3.46
C ILE A 126 3.81 -10.61 4.38
N GLN A 127 2.53 -10.57 4.75
CA GLN A 127 2.01 -9.56 5.68
C GLN A 127 2.65 -9.68 7.08
N ARG A 128 2.86 -10.91 7.57
CA ARG A 128 3.58 -11.17 8.83
C ARG A 128 5.02 -10.66 8.74
N LEU A 129 5.75 -11.07 7.70
CA LEU A 129 7.15 -10.66 7.49
C LEU A 129 7.30 -9.14 7.37
N LEU A 130 6.36 -8.47 6.70
CA LEU A 130 6.35 -7.00 6.60
C LEU A 130 6.19 -6.33 7.97
N LYS A 131 5.32 -6.85 8.83
CA LYS A 131 5.16 -6.33 10.21
C LYS A 131 6.45 -6.50 11.00
N GLU A 132 7.10 -7.66 10.90
CA GLU A 132 8.38 -7.91 11.57
C GLU A 132 9.51 -7.02 11.05
N ALA A 133 9.61 -6.86 9.73
CA ALA A 133 10.58 -5.96 9.12
C ALA A 133 10.39 -4.52 9.58
N ARG A 134 9.14 -4.05 9.71
CA ARG A 134 8.84 -2.72 10.25
C ARG A 134 9.28 -2.56 11.71
N VAL A 135 9.05 -3.58 12.53
CA VAL A 135 9.51 -3.56 13.94
C VAL A 135 11.04 -3.53 14.01
N ARG A 136 11.73 -4.36 13.22
CA ARG A 136 13.19 -4.35 13.13
C ARG A 136 13.75 -2.99 12.66
N ALA A 137 13.14 -2.39 11.64
CA ALA A 137 13.54 -1.09 11.14
C ALA A 137 13.39 0.02 12.19
N ARG A 138 12.28 0.01 12.95
CA ARG A 138 12.09 0.96 14.06
C ARG A 138 13.18 0.80 15.13
N LYS A 139 13.49 -0.43 15.52
CA LYS A 139 14.54 -0.72 16.50
C LYS A 139 15.90 -0.18 16.06
N MET A 140 16.30 -0.43 14.80
CA MET A 140 17.57 0.09 14.27
C MET A 140 17.61 1.61 14.24
N ASN A 141 16.49 2.27 13.92
CA ASN A 141 16.39 3.73 13.97
C ASN A 141 16.56 4.27 15.40
N ASP A 142 15.98 3.60 16.40
CA ASP A 142 16.13 3.98 17.81
C ASP A 142 17.59 3.83 18.28
N GLU A 143 18.26 2.73 17.89
CA GLU A 143 19.69 2.50 18.16
C GLU A 143 20.59 3.55 17.47
N LEU A 144 20.26 3.92 16.23
CA LEU A 144 20.95 4.99 15.50
C LEU A 144 20.76 6.33 16.20
N LEU A 145 19.54 6.66 16.63
CA LEU A 145 19.24 7.88 17.36
C LEU A 145 20.01 7.94 18.69
N GLN A 146 20.11 6.83 19.41
CA GLN A 146 20.90 6.74 20.64
C GLN A 146 22.40 6.98 20.36
N SER A 147 22.93 6.37 19.30
CA SER A 147 24.32 6.53 18.89
C SER A 147 24.63 7.98 18.45
N MET A 148 23.70 8.62 17.73
CA MET A 148 23.82 10.02 17.33
C MET A 148 23.87 10.95 18.54
N LYS A 149 23.01 10.74 19.55
CA LYS A 149 23.04 11.51 20.80
C LYS A 149 24.36 11.33 21.56
N ALA A 150 24.88 10.11 21.62
CA ALA A 150 26.17 9.83 22.26
C ALA A 150 27.32 10.53 21.53
N LEU A 151 27.32 10.50 20.20
CA LEU A 151 28.31 11.20 19.38
C LEU A 151 28.24 12.71 19.56
N GLU A 152 27.04 13.29 19.57
CA GLU A 152 26.84 14.72 19.79
C GLU A 152 27.32 15.15 21.18
N SER A 153 26.99 14.36 22.21
CA SER A 153 27.51 14.56 23.56
C SER A 153 29.04 14.52 23.57
N ALA A 154 29.66 13.49 22.97
CA ALA A 154 31.11 13.38 22.91
C ALA A 154 31.75 14.57 22.17
N ARG A 155 31.15 15.03 21.06
CA ARG A 155 31.61 16.20 20.32
C ARG A 155 31.56 17.48 21.14
N SER A 156 30.62 17.59 22.08
CA SER A 156 30.52 18.74 22.99
C SER A 156 31.50 18.67 24.16
N GLU A 157 31.86 17.47 24.63
CA GLU A 157 32.72 17.26 25.79
C GLU A 157 34.22 17.21 25.43
N LEU A 158 34.58 16.58 24.30
CA LEU A 158 35.98 16.43 23.87
C LEU A 158 36.72 17.77 23.78
N PRO A 159 36.15 18.86 23.21
CA PRO A 159 36.84 20.15 23.17
C PRO A 159 37.05 20.74 24.56
N LYS A 160 36.11 20.56 25.49
CA LYS A 160 36.25 21.04 26.88
C LYS A 160 37.43 20.33 27.55
N GLN A 161 37.46 19.01 27.45
CA GLN A 161 38.55 18.18 27.98
C GLN A 161 39.90 18.55 27.34
N ALA A 162 39.94 18.76 26.01
CA ALA A 162 41.16 19.16 25.32
C ALA A 162 41.67 20.53 25.79
N VAL A 163 40.77 21.50 26.03
CA VAL A 163 41.13 22.81 26.58
C VAL A 163 41.66 22.67 28.01
N ASP A 164 41.03 21.86 28.84
CA ASP A 164 41.49 21.66 30.23
C ASP A 164 42.87 20.99 30.25
N LEU A 165 43.09 19.95 29.45
CA LEU A 165 44.40 19.33 29.28
C LEU A 165 45.45 20.31 28.73
N TYR A 166 45.07 21.17 27.79
CA TYR A 166 45.96 22.19 27.24
C TYR A 166 46.38 23.20 28.32
N LYS A 167 45.43 23.67 29.14
CA LYS A 167 45.72 24.59 30.26
C LYS A 167 46.64 23.94 31.31
N GLU A 168 46.56 22.63 31.49
CA GLU A 168 47.42 21.90 32.41
C GLU A 168 48.83 21.63 31.88
N SER A 169 49.01 21.70 30.55
CA SER A 169 50.29 21.44 29.88
C SER A 169 51.41 22.40 30.31
N THR A 170 52.64 21.89 30.31
CA THR A 170 53.83 22.67 30.66
C THR A 170 54.05 23.83 29.69
N GLY A 171 53.90 23.61 28.39
CA GLY A 171 54.06 24.66 27.37
C GLY A 171 53.10 25.83 27.56
N PHE A 172 51.84 25.57 27.93
CA PHE A 172 50.89 26.65 28.25
C PHE A 172 51.31 27.43 29.51
N LYS A 173 51.66 26.72 30.60
CA LYS A 173 52.11 27.35 31.84
C LYS A 173 53.39 28.15 31.67
N GLU A 174 54.33 27.66 30.86
CA GLU A 174 55.57 28.36 30.55
C GLU A 174 55.34 29.56 29.64
N GLY A 175 54.46 29.47 28.64
CA GLY A 175 54.05 30.59 27.79
C GLY A 175 53.33 31.71 28.56
N LEU A 176 52.65 31.39 29.66
CA LEU A 176 52.05 32.41 30.54
C LEU A 176 53.07 33.29 31.27
N LYS A 177 54.28 32.78 31.56
CA LYS A 177 55.32 33.54 32.28
C LYS A 177 55.75 34.82 31.53
N PRO A 178 56.14 34.77 30.24
CA PRO A 178 56.46 35.99 29.49
C PRO A 178 55.23 36.87 29.24
N MET A 179 54.04 36.29 28.99
CA MET A 179 52.81 37.09 28.79
C MET A 179 52.42 37.92 30.03
N GLY A 180 52.57 37.36 31.24
CA GLY A 180 52.36 38.10 32.48
C GLY A 180 53.33 39.26 32.64
N ARG A 181 54.59 39.08 32.24
CA ARG A 181 55.60 40.14 32.26
C ARG A 181 55.28 41.26 31.27
N VAL A 182 54.90 40.93 30.03
CA VAL A 182 54.55 41.92 29.00
C VAL A 182 53.33 42.76 29.40
N THR A 183 52.31 42.14 30.01
CA THR A 183 51.12 42.88 30.48
C THR A 183 51.43 43.79 31.67
N TYR A 184 52.26 43.32 32.61
CA TYR A 184 52.75 44.15 33.73
C TYR A 184 53.62 45.31 33.24
N GLU A 185 54.53 45.05 32.30
CA GLU A 185 55.40 46.05 31.68
C GLU A 185 54.58 47.12 30.92
N TYR A 186 53.58 46.70 30.15
CA TYR A 186 52.68 47.64 29.47
C TYR A 186 51.91 48.51 30.48
N GLY A 187 51.35 47.90 31.52
CA GLY A 187 50.66 48.63 32.60
C GLY A 187 51.58 49.62 33.33
N TYR A 188 52.81 49.20 33.60
CA TYR A 188 53.85 50.04 34.21
C TYR A 188 54.19 51.25 33.32
N ARG A 189 54.45 51.04 32.02
CA ARG A 189 54.75 52.13 31.07
C ARG A 189 53.61 53.14 30.99
N VAL A 190 52.36 52.68 30.99
CA VAL A 190 51.18 53.57 30.98
C VAL A 190 51.07 54.36 32.30
N ALA A 191 51.26 53.70 33.45
CA ALA A 191 51.23 54.37 34.75
C ALA A 191 52.35 55.40 34.90
N LEU A 192 53.56 55.06 34.44
CA LEU A 192 54.72 55.93 34.44
C LEU A 192 54.50 57.18 33.56
N ALA A 193 53.94 57.01 32.36
CA ALA A 193 53.59 58.13 31.48
C ALA A 193 52.57 59.08 32.14
N ARG A 194 51.56 58.53 32.82
CA ARG A 194 50.57 59.32 33.57
C ARG A 194 51.19 60.07 34.75
N PHE A 195 52.06 59.41 35.50
CA PHE A 195 52.76 60.02 36.62
C PHE A 195 53.62 61.20 36.18
N ARG A 196 54.42 61.02 35.10
CA ARG A 196 55.25 62.10 34.53
C ARG A 196 54.43 63.28 34.01
N ALA A 197 53.23 63.03 33.47
CA ALA A 197 52.33 64.10 33.05
C ALA A 197 51.76 64.92 34.22
N LEU A 198 51.56 64.30 35.39
CA LEU A 198 51.03 64.95 36.59
C LEU A 198 52.13 65.60 37.45
N HIS A 199 53.34 65.06 37.41
CA HIS A 199 54.47 65.51 38.24
C HIS A 199 55.74 65.67 37.39
N PRO A 200 55.85 66.75 36.58
CA PRO A 200 56.89 66.88 35.54
C PRO A 200 58.33 66.97 36.06
N ASN A 201 58.51 67.39 37.31
CA ASN A 201 59.83 67.65 37.91
C ASN A 201 60.26 66.55 38.89
N SER A 202 59.49 65.47 39.02
CA SER A 202 59.81 64.36 39.92
C SER A 202 60.68 63.34 39.19
N GLU A 203 61.85 63.06 39.73
CA GLU A 203 62.72 61.98 39.23
C GLU A 203 62.12 60.62 39.58
N VAL A 204 62.10 59.71 38.61
CA VAL A 204 61.67 58.33 38.77
C VAL A 204 62.85 57.44 38.41
N GLU A 205 63.10 56.43 39.25
CA GLU A 205 64.15 55.42 39.09
C GLU A 205 64.07 54.71 37.71
N GLU A 206 65.21 54.24 37.19
CA GLU A 206 65.32 53.65 35.85
C GLU A 206 64.30 52.53 35.64
N ASP A 207 63.71 52.48 34.45
CA ASP A 207 62.68 51.50 34.11
C ASP A 207 63.28 50.08 34.20
N PRO A 208 62.83 49.24 35.15
CA PRO A 208 63.39 47.90 35.38
C PRO A 208 63.17 46.94 34.20
N PHE A 209 62.41 47.36 33.18
CA PHE A 209 62.17 46.59 31.95
C PHE A 209 63.07 46.97 30.77
N THR A 210 63.98 47.93 30.93
CA THR A 210 64.91 48.37 29.87
C THR A 210 66.12 47.46 29.64
N ILE A 211 66.31 46.45 30.50
CA ILE A 211 67.34 45.41 30.33
C ILE A 211 66.80 44.34 29.38
N HIS A 212 67.34 44.30 28.16
CA HIS A 212 67.00 43.27 27.16
C HIS A 212 67.41 41.88 27.66
N LEU A 213 66.48 40.92 27.59
CA LEU A 213 66.74 39.51 27.92
C LEU A 213 67.51 38.86 26.76
N GLU A 214 68.51 38.01 27.04
CA GLU A 214 69.27 37.22 26.06
C GLU A 214 68.46 36.29 25.12
N ASP A 215 67.13 36.32 25.16
CA ASP A 215 66.22 35.49 24.34
C ASP A 215 66.15 35.91 22.85
N ASP A 216 66.81 37.00 22.45
CA ASP A 216 67.05 37.33 21.03
C ASP A 216 67.91 36.26 20.30
N LEU A 217 68.44 35.25 21.02
CA LEU A 217 69.34 34.22 20.50
C LEU A 217 68.72 32.82 20.35
N VAL A 218 67.45 32.59 20.65
CA VAL A 218 66.83 31.27 20.45
C VAL A 218 66.28 31.16 19.01
N PRO A 219 66.90 30.36 18.11
CA PRO A 219 66.46 30.29 16.73
C PRO A 219 65.14 29.53 16.65
N MET A 220 64.10 30.20 16.14
CA MET A 220 62.81 29.58 15.88
C MET A 220 62.96 28.60 14.70
N LYS A 221 63.13 27.31 15.02
CA LYS A 221 63.30 26.25 14.02
C LYS A 221 61.97 26.08 13.27
N ARG A 222 61.89 26.62 12.06
CA ARG A 222 60.77 26.38 11.14
C ARG A 222 60.87 24.92 10.66
N GLN A 223 59.84 24.12 10.93
CA GLN A 223 59.56 22.87 10.22
C GLN A 223 58.55 23.14 9.11
#